data_AF-A0A2A3Y1G3-F1
#
_entry.id   AF-A0A2A3Y1G3-F1
#
_cell.length_a   1.000
_cell.length_b   1.000
_cell.length_c   1.000
_cell.angle_alpha   90.00
_cell.angle_beta   90.00
_cell.angle_gamma   90.00
#
_symmetry.space_group_name_H-M   'P 1'
#
loop_
_entity.id
_entity.type
_entity.pdbx_description
1 polymer ?
#
loop_
_entity_poly.entity_id
_entity_poly.type
_entity_poly.pdbx_seq_one_letter_code
_entity_poly.pdbx_strand_id
1 'polypeptide(L)'
;MAESLRIEGGRQLRSTLKKAGLDMKDLTAVNRAAAQAVLPLAKSSAPLGPPRAGHMKTTVRVGATQRAGLIRVGNKTKPYPGAIHWGWPARNIKAQPWLTNAAKATESKWVDLYWEKLNKTIDSVKGD
;
A
#
# COMPACT_ATOMS: atom_id res chain seq x y z
N MET A 1 20.27 -5.10 0.71
CA MET A 1 19.43 -6.11 0.03
C MET A 1 18.00 -5.86 0.49
N ALA A 2 17.09 -5.43 -0.40
CA ALA A 2 15.68 -5.28 -0.04
C ALA A 2 15.03 -6.67 -0.13
N GLU A 3 14.78 -7.29 1.01
CA GLU A 3 14.04 -8.54 1.10
C GLU A 3 12.59 -8.27 0.67
N SER A 4 12.18 -8.86 -0.45
CA SER A 4 10.84 -8.69 -0.99
C SER A 4 9.92 -9.76 -0.43
N LEU A 5 8.95 -9.39 0.41
CA LEU A 5 7.89 -10.30 0.85
C LEU A 5 7.01 -10.66 -0.36
N ARG A 6 7.03 -11.93 -0.77
CA ARG A 6 6.22 -12.45 -1.88
C ARG A 6 5.14 -13.37 -1.33
N ILE A 7 3.88 -12.99 -1.53
CA ILE A 7 2.75 -13.88 -1.25
C ILE A 7 2.65 -14.89 -2.40
N GLU A 8 2.97 -16.15 -2.12
CA GLU A 8 2.76 -17.25 -3.06
C GLU A 8 1.27 -17.66 -3.10
N GLY A 9 0.78 -18.08 -4.28
CA GLY A 9 -0.60 -18.56 -4.42
C GLY A 9 -1.71 -17.50 -4.50
N GLY A 10 -1.38 -16.20 -4.50
CA GLY A 10 -2.40 -15.13 -4.53
C GLY A 10 -3.34 -15.16 -5.76
N ARG A 11 -2.91 -15.73 -6.90
CA ARG A 11 -3.79 -15.94 -8.07
C ARG A 11 -4.78 -17.07 -7.83
N GLN A 12 -4.31 -18.19 -7.30
CA GLN A 12 -5.13 -19.35 -6.96
C GLN A 12 -6.16 -18.98 -5.90
N LEU A 13 -5.76 -18.30 -4.83
CA LEU A 13 -6.64 -17.80 -3.78
C LEU A 13 -7.78 -16.95 -4.34
N ARG A 14 -7.49 -15.96 -5.18
CA ARG A 14 -8.55 -15.15 -5.80
C ARG A 14 -9.44 -15.98 -6.72
N SER A 15 -8.88 -16.94 -7.43
CA SER A 15 -9.65 -17.81 -8.31
C SER A 15 -10.59 -18.73 -7.55
N THR A 16 -10.17 -19.27 -6.38
CA THR A 16 -11.01 -20.11 -5.54
C THR A 16 -12.09 -19.30 -4.85
N LEU A 17 -11.75 -18.13 -4.30
CA LEU A 17 -12.73 -17.21 -3.68
C LEU A 17 -13.77 -16.72 -4.70
N LYS A 18 -13.37 -16.42 -5.94
CA LYS A 18 -14.32 -16.07 -7.02
C LYS A 18 -15.27 -17.22 -7.36
N LYS A 19 -14.77 -18.47 -7.36
CA LYS A 19 -15.60 -19.67 -7.60
C LYS A 19 -16.57 -19.93 -6.45
N ALA A 20 -16.20 -19.59 -5.22
CA ALA A 20 -17.02 -19.71 -4.02
C ALA A 20 -18.10 -18.61 -3.89
N GLY A 21 -18.29 -17.74 -4.90
CA GLY A 21 -19.36 -16.72 -4.90
C GLY A 21 -19.10 -15.49 -4.03
N LEU A 22 -17.88 -15.33 -3.49
CA LEU A 22 -17.53 -14.24 -2.60
C LEU A 22 -17.55 -12.87 -3.31
N ASP A 23 -18.11 -11.84 -2.67
CA ASP A 23 -18.05 -10.47 -3.18
C ASP A 23 -16.59 -10.00 -3.14
N MET A 24 -16.02 -9.78 -4.32
CA MET A 24 -14.66 -9.30 -4.49
C MET A 24 -14.40 -7.92 -3.83
N LYS A 25 -15.45 -7.24 -3.37
CA LYS A 25 -15.33 -6.07 -2.48
C LYS A 25 -14.65 -6.41 -1.15
N ASP A 26 -14.78 -7.63 -0.64
CA ASP A 26 -14.17 -8.03 0.64
C ASP A 26 -12.65 -8.06 0.53
N LEU A 27 -12.10 -8.67 -0.52
CA LEU A 27 -10.65 -8.63 -0.79
C LEU A 27 -10.13 -7.21 -1.02
N THR A 28 -10.94 -6.36 -1.64
CA THR A 28 -10.58 -4.94 -1.82
C THR A 28 -10.54 -4.22 -0.47
N ALA A 29 -11.46 -4.53 0.44
CA ALA A 29 -11.50 -3.98 1.80
C ALA A 29 -10.33 -4.48 2.66
N VAL A 30 -9.96 -5.77 2.59
CA VAL A 30 -8.76 -6.32 3.25
C VAL A 30 -7.51 -5.59 2.79
N ASN A 31 -7.29 -5.50 1.48
CA ASN A 31 -6.15 -4.81 0.90
C ASN A 31 -6.12 -3.32 1.26
N ARG A 32 -7.29 -2.67 1.33
CA ARG A 32 -7.41 -1.27 1.76
C ARG A 32 -7.01 -1.09 3.21
N ALA A 33 -7.42 -1.99 4.10
CA ALA A 33 -7.10 -1.94 5.52
C ALA A 33 -5.60 -2.10 5.77
N ALA A 34 -4.95 -3.05 5.10
CA ALA A 34 -3.50 -3.20 5.15
C ALA A 34 -2.78 -1.92 4.70
N ALA A 35 -3.19 -1.33 3.57
CA ALA A 35 -2.62 -0.07 3.10
C ALA A 35 -2.92 1.15 4.00
N GLN A 36 -4.06 1.14 4.72
CA GLN A 36 -4.39 2.18 5.70
C GLN A 36 -3.47 2.16 6.91
N ALA A 37 -2.98 0.98 7.33
CA ALA A 37 -2.04 0.88 8.44
C ALA A 37 -0.71 1.59 8.15
N VAL A 38 -0.29 1.63 6.89
CA VAL A 38 0.94 2.31 6.43
C VAL A 38 0.76 3.83 6.32
N LEU A 39 -0.47 4.30 6.11
CA LEU A 39 -0.78 5.69 5.77
C LEU A 39 -0.23 6.73 6.77
N PRO A 40 -0.34 6.55 8.10
CA PRO A 40 0.16 7.53 9.07
C PRO A 40 1.68 7.72 8.95
N LEU A 41 2.42 6.61 8.87
CA LEU A 41 3.88 6.64 8.77
C LEU A 41 4.34 7.17 7.41
N ALA A 42 3.63 6.82 6.33
CA ALA A 42 3.89 7.40 5.03
C ALA A 42 3.69 8.93 5.04
N LYS A 43 2.61 9.44 5.66
CA LYS A 43 2.38 10.88 5.75
C LYS A 43 3.40 11.61 6.60
N SER A 44 3.83 11.05 7.72
CA SER A 44 4.83 11.67 8.61
C SER A 44 6.23 11.64 8.01
N SER A 45 6.56 10.60 7.25
CA SER A 45 7.86 10.44 6.58
C SER A 45 7.94 11.15 5.23
N ALA A 46 6.86 11.79 4.79
CA ALA A 46 6.82 12.49 3.52
C ALA A 46 7.76 13.71 3.56
N PRO A 47 8.67 13.86 2.58
CA PRO A 47 9.56 15.01 2.48
C PRO A 47 8.80 16.34 2.59
N LEU A 48 9.34 17.22 3.44
CA LEU A 48 8.81 18.56 3.62
C LEU A 48 9.14 19.40 2.39
N GLY A 49 8.11 19.69 1.58
CA GLY A 49 8.21 20.72 0.55
C GLY A 49 8.08 22.13 1.14
N PRO A 50 8.15 23.18 0.28
CA PRO A 50 8.05 24.57 0.69
C PRO A 50 6.80 24.89 1.55
N PRO A 51 6.89 25.84 2.50
CA PRO A 51 5.80 26.17 3.45
C PRO A 51 4.47 26.52 2.80
N ARG A 52 4.48 27.15 1.61
CA ARG A 52 3.28 27.45 0.82
C ARG A 52 2.97 26.28 -0.11
N ALA A 53 1.99 25.46 0.25
CA ALA A 53 1.38 24.40 -0.56
C ALA A 53 2.27 23.22 -1.02
N GLY A 54 3.55 23.18 -0.63
CA GLY A 54 4.54 22.25 -1.16
C GLY A 54 4.54 20.85 -0.54
N HIS A 55 3.88 20.62 0.60
CA HIS A 55 4.02 19.35 1.31
C HIS A 55 3.40 18.18 0.52
N MET A 56 4.19 17.13 0.28
CA MET A 56 3.71 15.92 -0.38
C MET A 56 2.73 15.14 0.49
N LYS A 57 2.77 15.33 1.82
CA LYS A 57 1.88 14.69 2.80
C LYS A 57 0.40 14.85 2.45
N THR A 58 0.01 15.97 1.82
CA THR A 58 -1.39 16.25 1.45
C THR A 58 -1.87 15.42 0.25
N THR A 59 -0.95 14.83 -0.52
CA THR A 59 -1.30 14.02 -1.70
C THR A 59 -1.28 12.51 -1.43
N VAL A 60 -0.77 12.10 -0.27
CA VAL A 60 -0.66 10.70 0.12
C VAL A 60 -2.04 10.14 0.41
N ARG A 61 -2.48 9.20 -0.43
CA ARG A 61 -3.81 8.60 -0.37
C ARG A 61 -3.76 7.08 -0.57
N VAL A 62 -4.67 6.38 0.08
CA VAL A 62 -4.81 4.92 -0.04
C VAL A 62 -5.65 4.57 -1.27
N GLY A 63 -5.10 3.68 -2.09
CA GLY A 63 -5.83 2.92 -3.10
C GLY A 63 -5.91 1.45 -2.70
N ALA A 64 -6.87 0.74 -3.24
CA ALA A 64 -6.93 -0.71 -3.12
C ALA A 64 -7.54 -1.29 -4.39
N THR A 65 -7.13 -2.51 -4.70
CA THR A 65 -7.73 -3.36 -5.71
C THR A 65 -7.90 -4.75 -5.10
N GLN A 66 -8.60 -5.64 -5.80
CA GLN A 66 -8.67 -7.05 -5.42
C GLN A 66 -7.29 -7.73 -5.35
N ARG A 67 -6.28 -7.16 -6.01
CA ARG A 67 -4.94 -7.75 -6.16
C ARG A 67 -3.91 -7.19 -5.19
N ALA A 68 -4.07 -5.94 -4.76
CA ALA A 68 -3.07 -5.25 -3.95
C ALA A 68 -3.66 -4.02 -3.24
N GLY A 69 -3.13 -3.75 -2.04
CA GLY A 69 -3.20 -2.45 -1.38
C GLY A 69 -2.15 -1.50 -1.96
N LEU A 70 -2.50 -0.22 -2.15
CA LEU A 70 -1.67 0.75 -2.85
C LEU A 70 -1.59 2.05 -2.04
N ILE A 71 -0.41 2.67 -2.03
CA ILE A 71 -0.26 4.06 -1.58
C ILE A 71 0.05 4.91 -2.80
N ARG A 72 -0.82 5.88 -3.08
CA ARG A 72 -0.66 6.82 -4.19
C ARG A 72 -0.19 8.15 -3.64
N VAL A 73 0.84 8.71 -4.28
CA VAL A 73 1.39 10.01 -3.94
C VAL A 73 1.53 10.84 -5.21
N GLY A 74 1.25 12.14 -5.10
CA GLY A 74 1.24 13.05 -6.24
C GLY A 74 -0.12 13.22 -6.89
N ASN A 75 -0.21 14.31 -7.63
CA ASN A 75 -1.36 14.71 -8.44
C ASN A 75 -0.86 15.60 -9.58
N LYS A 76 -1.77 16.12 -10.41
CA LYS A 76 -1.41 17.02 -11.53
C LYS A 76 -0.53 18.21 -11.09
N THR A 77 -0.77 18.74 -9.89
CA THR A 77 -0.02 19.86 -9.30
C THR A 77 1.35 19.43 -8.73
N LYS A 78 1.52 18.15 -8.39
CA LYS A 78 2.74 17.59 -7.79
C LYS A 78 3.15 16.29 -8.50
N PRO A 79 3.77 16.38 -9.69
CA PRO A 79 4.15 15.22 -10.51
C PRO A 79 5.48 14.56 -10.12
N TYR A 80 6.27 15.19 -9.25
CA TYR A 80 7.63 14.79 -8.89
C TYR A 80 7.83 13.73 -7.77
N PRO A 81 6.81 13.09 -7.13
CA PRO A 81 7.08 12.11 -6.07
C PRO A 81 7.94 10.94 -6.51
N GLY A 82 7.80 10.47 -7.76
CA GLY A 82 8.62 9.38 -8.28
C GLY A 82 10.11 9.75 -8.36
N ALA A 83 10.41 10.97 -8.80
CA ALA A 83 11.78 11.47 -8.87
C ALA A 83 12.41 11.65 -7.47
N ILE A 84 11.63 12.05 -6.47
CA ILE A 84 12.13 12.13 -5.09
C ILE A 84 12.31 10.73 -4.51
N HIS A 85 11.36 9.84 -4.75
CA HIS A 85 11.35 8.51 -4.16
C HIS A 85 12.48 7.63 -4.69
N TRP A 86 12.66 7.58 -6.02
CA TRP A 86 13.66 6.75 -6.68
C TRP A 86 14.96 7.50 -6.99
N GLY A 87 14.97 8.83 -6.85
CA GLY A 87 16.08 9.68 -7.26
C GLY A 87 16.02 10.06 -8.75
N TRP A 88 16.79 11.07 -9.11
CA TRP A 88 16.99 11.50 -10.49
C TRP A 88 18.45 11.97 -10.67
N PRO A 89 19.36 11.05 -11.06
CA PRO A 89 20.79 11.35 -11.17
C PRO A 89 21.10 12.50 -12.12
N ALA A 90 20.45 12.54 -13.29
CA ALA A 90 20.63 13.61 -14.28
C ALA A 90 20.22 15.01 -13.77
N ARG A 91 19.52 15.10 -12.64
CA ARG A 91 19.16 16.36 -11.97
C ARG A 91 19.77 16.49 -10.57
N ASN A 92 20.75 15.66 -10.22
CA ASN A 92 21.38 15.63 -8.90
C ASN A 92 20.39 15.43 -7.73
N ILE A 93 19.26 14.76 -7.98
CA ILE A 93 18.28 14.45 -6.92
C ILE A 93 18.62 13.08 -6.34
N LYS A 94 19.00 13.04 -5.07
CA LYS A 94 19.26 11.78 -4.34
C LYS A 94 17.94 11.07 -4.03
N ALA A 95 17.94 9.74 -4.15
CA ALA A 95 16.78 8.92 -3.83
C ALA A 95 16.43 9.01 -2.34
N GLN A 96 15.16 9.25 -2.06
CA GLN A 96 14.59 9.24 -0.72
C GLN A 96 13.44 8.21 -0.69
N PRO A 97 13.72 6.92 -0.47
CA PRO A 97 12.73 5.85 -0.58
C PRO A 97 11.75 5.78 0.61
N TRP A 98 11.19 6.92 1.02
CA TRP A 98 10.37 7.07 2.24
C TRP A 98 9.10 6.21 2.26
N LEU A 99 8.44 5.98 1.12
CA LEU A 99 7.27 5.08 1.04
C LEU A 99 7.63 3.62 1.31
N THR A 100 8.70 3.13 0.70
CA THR A 100 9.22 1.78 0.90
C THR A 100 9.65 1.59 2.34
N ASN A 101 10.34 2.58 2.91
CA ASN A 101 10.73 2.56 4.31
C ASN A 101 9.52 2.56 5.24
N ALA A 102 8.47 3.34 4.95
CA ALA A 102 7.24 3.35 5.73
C ALA A 102 6.48 2.00 5.64
N ALA A 103 6.40 1.41 4.45
CA ALA A 103 5.78 0.09 4.25
C ALA A 103 6.54 -1.00 5.01
N LYS A 104 7.87 -0.99 4.97
CA LYS A 104 8.71 -1.94 5.69
C LYS A 104 8.64 -1.75 7.21
N ALA A 105 8.67 -0.51 7.68
CA ALA A 105 8.57 -0.21 9.11
C ALA A 105 7.21 -0.56 9.72
N THR A 106 6.16 -0.67 8.89
CA THR A 106 4.82 -1.10 9.32
C THR A 106 4.50 -2.54 8.95
N GLU A 107 5.49 -3.31 8.48
CA GLU A 107 5.35 -4.67 7.95
C GLU A 107 4.58 -5.60 8.88
N SER A 108 5.02 -5.76 10.12
CA SER A 108 4.31 -6.58 11.11
C SER A 108 2.84 -6.20 11.22
N LYS A 109 2.56 -4.90 11.40
CA LYS A 109 1.21 -4.39 11.61
C LYS A 109 0.27 -4.67 10.44
N TRP A 110 0.69 -4.42 9.20
CA TRP A 110 -0.21 -4.63 8.05
C TRP A 110 -0.30 -6.09 7.63
N VAL A 111 0.75 -6.89 7.87
CA VAL A 111 0.73 -8.35 7.65
C VAL A 111 -0.27 -9.01 8.60
N ASP A 112 -0.21 -8.68 9.89
CA ASP A 112 -1.12 -9.23 10.90
C ASP A 112 -2.58 -8.88 10.58
N LEU A 113 -2.86 -7.61 10.28
CA LEU A 113 -4.20 -7.15 9.89
C LEU A 113 -4.69 -7.79 8.59
N TYR A 114 -3.78 -8.09 7.66
CA TYR A 114 -4.11 -8.76 6.41
C TYR A 114 -4.54 -10.20 6.68
N TRP A 115 -3.76 -10.94 7.48
CA TRP A 115 -4.05 -12.33 7.84
C TRP A 115 -5.33 -12.47 8.66
N GLU A 116 -5.53 -11.63 9.67
CA GLU A 116 -6.74 -11.63 10.50
C GLU A 116 -7.99 -11.47 9.63
N LYS A 117 -8.00 -10.46 8.76
CA LYS A 117 -9.14 -10.18 7.90
C LYS A 117 -9.33 -11.22 6.81
N LEU A 118 -8.24 -11.72 6.23
CA LEU A 118 -8.30 -12.78 5.23
C LEU A 118 -8.89 -14.07 5.82
N ASN A 119 -8.43 -14.48 7.00
CA ASN A 119 -8.95 -15.65 7.69
C ASN A 119 -10.44 -15.47 8.02
N LYS A 120 -10.84 -14.30 8.51
CA LYS A 120 -12.26 -13.99 8.73
C LYS A 120 -13.10 -14.12 7.45
N THR A 121 -12.58 -13.66 6.31
CA THR A 121 -13.24 -13.81 4.99
C THR A 121 -13.27 -15.27 4.52
N ILE A 122 -12.28 -16.08 4.87
CA ILE A 122 -12.27 -17.52 4.54
C ILE A 122 -13.24 -18.30 5.45
N ASP A 123 -13.27 -17.99 6.74
CA ASP A 123 -14.13 -18.67 7.71
C ASP A 123 -15.61 -18.40 7.45
N SER A 124 -15.96 -17.19 6.99
CA SER A 124 -17.33 -16.90 6.54
C SER A 124 -17.78 -17.76 5.37
N VAL A 125 -16.87 -18.38 4.60
CA VAL A 125 -17.21 -19.29 3.50
C VAL A 125 -17.43 -20.73 4.00
N LYS A 126 -16.82 -21.12 5.12
CA LYS A 126 -16.94 -22.49 5.66
C LYS A 126 -18.15 -22.67 6.58
N GLY A 127 -18.75 -21.58 7.04
CA GLY A 127 -19.89 -21.57 7.97
C GLY A 127 -21.26 -21.61 7.29
N ASP A 128 -21.31 -21.50 5.96
CA ASP A 128 -22.49 -21.72 5.11
C ASP A 128 -22.40 -23.11 4.44
#